data_AF-A0A439KNH8-F1
#
_entry.id   AF-A0A439KNH8-F1
#
_cell.length_a   1.000
_cell.length_b   1.000
_cell.length_c   1.000
_cell.angle_alpha   90.00
_cell.angle_beta   90.00
_cell.angle_gamma   90.00
#
_symmetry.space_group_name_H-M   'P 1'
#
loop_
_entity.id
_entity.type
_entity.pdbx_description
1 polymer ?
#
loop_
_entity_poly.entity_id
_entity_poly.type
_entity_poly.pdbx_seq_one_letter_code
_entity_poly.pdbx_strand_id
1 'polypeptide(L)'
;NYLPNMGTENFLSCLSRQALEAACADTSVLPRQKVKDTRAALVEHFKEGRFVHPSALFAPTPEKLTSWLKMNEARQQPEDDGTPAHQDELDGDAIIEPAHDYVGDDDAEGFREAAE
;
A
#
# COMPACT_ATOMS: atom_id res chain seq x y z
N ASN A 1 -0.22 -9.84 -9.83
CA ASN A 1 0.66 -9.02 -8.96
C ASN A 1 -0.07 -7.71 -8.70
N TYR A 2 -0.31 -7.37 -7.43
CA TYR A 2 -1.27 -6.33 -7.03
C TYR A 2 -0.63 -4.98 -6.71
N LEU A 3 0.70 -4.93 -6.59
CA LEU A 3 1.42 -3.69 -6.28
C LEU A 3 1.58 -2.81 -7.54
N PRO A 4 1.49 -1.48 -7.44
CA PRO A 4 1.77 -0.60 -8.57
C PRO A 4 3.25 -0.70 -9.01
N ASN A 5 3.54 -0.26 -10.23
CA ASN A 5 4.92 -0.10 -10.68
C ASN A 5 5.58 1.05 -9.91
N MET A 6 6.65 0.76 -9.20
CA MET A 6 7.44 1.72 -8.43
C MET A 6 8.61 2.28 -9.24
N GLY A 7 8.80 1.85 -10.49
CA GLY A 7 9.86 2.32 -11.40
C GLY A 7 9.55 3.69 -12.01
N THR A 8 8.91 4.57 -11.26
CA THR A 8 8.47 5.90 -11.71
C THR A 8 9.32 7.00 -11.07
N GLU A 9 9.37 8.15 -11.71
CA GLU A 9 10.15 9.29 -11.19
C GLU A 9 9.71 9.69 -9.78
N ASN A 10 8.39 9.68 -9.52
CA ASN A 10 7.83 10.05 -8.22
C ASN A 10 8.34 9.14 -7.11
N PHE A 11 8.29 7.82 -7.30
CA PHE A 11 8.75 6.88 -6.28
C PHE A 11 10.27 6.89 -6.12
N LEU A 12 11.01 6.85 -7.23
CA LEU A 12 12.48 6.83 -7.20
C LEU A 12 13.07 8.12 -6.61
N SER A 13 12.29 9.21 -6.56
CA SER A 13 12.71 10.45 -5.91
C SER A 13 12.69 10.41 -4.39
N CYS A 14 11.95 9.47 -3.80
CA CYS A 14 11.93 9.24 -2.35
C CYS A 14 13.10 8.35 -1.89
N LEU A 15 13.84 7.73 -2.82
CA LEU A 15 14.93 6.82 -2.49
C LEU A 15 16.24 7.56 -2.25
N SER A 16 17.01 7.07 -1.28
CA SER A 16 18.39 7.51 -1.07
C SER A 16 19.29 7.04 -2.22
N ARG A 17 20.50 7.61 -2.33
CA ARG A 17 21.51 7.14 -3.30
C ARG A 17 21.77 5.63 -3.18
N GLN A 18 21.95 5.14 -1.96
CA GLN A 18 22.24 3.72 -1.70
C GLN A 18 21.08 2.83 -2.14
N ALA A 19 19.84 3.26 -1.91
CA ALA A 19 18.65 2.52 -2.36
C ALA A 19 18.50 2.50 -3.88
N LEU A 20 18.88 3.59 -4.58
CA LEU A 20 18.91 3.61 -6.05
C LEU A 20 20.00 2.70 -6.62
N GLU A 21 21.18 2.69 -6.00
CA GLU A 21 22.28 1.81 -6.38
C GLU A 21 21.94 0.34 -6.14
N ALA A 22 21.24 0.01 -5.05
CA ALA A 22 20.70 -1.32 -4.81
C ALA A 22 19.65 -1.71 -5.86
N ALA A 23 18.76 -0.78 -6.25
CA ALA A 23 17.79 -1.02 -7.31
C ALA A 23 18.46 -1.26 -8.69
N CYS A 24 19.67 -0.73 -8.91
CA CYS A 24 20.45 -1.02 -10.11
C CYS A 24 20.99 -2.47 -10.15
N ALA A 25 21.25 -3.09 -8.99
CA ALA A 25 21.92 -4.40 -8.91
C ALA A 25 21.14 -5.53 -9.62
N ASP A 26 19.80 -5.45 -9.60
CA ASP A 26 18.91 -6.42 -10.23
C ASP A 26 18.53 -6.04 -11.68
N THR A 27 19.22 -5.07 -12.28
CA THR A 27 18.91 -4.51 -13.61
C THR A 27 20.15 -4.39 -14.49
N SER A 28 19.96 -4.10 -15.77
CA SER A 28 21.06 -3.76 -16.69
C SER A 28 21.51 -2.29 -16.58
N VAL A 29 20.95 -1.51 -15.65
CA VAL A 29 21.26 -0.08 -15.47
C VAL A 29 22.49 0.08 -14.57
N LEU A 30 23.55 0.72 -15.10
CA LEU A 30 24.73 1.03 -14.30
C LEU A 30 24.52 2.30 -13.45
N PRO A 31 24.91 2.28 -12.16
CA PRO A 31 24.94 3.48 -11.32
C PRO A 31 25.78 4.59 -11.95
N ARG A 32 25.22 5.80 -12.04
CA ARG A 32 25.90 6.97 -12.61
C ARG A 32 26.38 7.90 -11.50
N GLN A 33 27.38 8.74 -11.81
CA GLN A 33 27.94 9.71 -10.86
C GLN A 33 26.85 10.65 -10.30
N LYS A 34 25.87 11.04 -11.12
CA LYS A 34 24.72 11.84 -10.71
C LYS A 34 23.50 10.96 -10.42
N VAL A 35 22.88 11.16 -9.26
CA VAL A 35 21.67 10.43 -8.85
C VAL A 35 20.50 10.70 -9.80
N LYS A 36 20.36 11.94 -10.30
CA LYS A 36 19.30 12.30 -11.27
C LYS A 36 19.39 11.45 -12.54
N ASP A 37 20.60 11.24 -13.05
CA ASP A 37 20.82 10.47 -14.28
C ASP A 37 20.58 8.96 -14.05
N THR A 38 20.96 8.45 -12.87
CA THR A 38 20.68 7.07 -12.47
C THR A 38 19.18 6.82 -12.38
N ARG A 39 18.45 7.75 -11.73
CA ARG A 39 16.99 7.70 -11.66
C ARG A 39 16.36 7.73 -13.04
N ALA A 40 16.78 8.63 -13.93
CA ALA A 40 16.24 8.70 -15.29
C ALA A 40 16.46 7.39 -16.06
N ALA A 41 17.64 6.77 -15.92
CA ALA A 41 17.93 5.49 -16.53
C ALA A 41 17.08 4.34 -15.97
N LEU A 42 16.84 4.32 -14.65
CA LEU A 42 15.94 3.35 -14.02
C LEU A 42 14.48 3.56 -14.47
N VAL A 43 14.00 4.80 -14.54
CA VAL A 43 12.67 5.11 -15.06
C VAL A 43 12.52 4.58 -16.48
N GLU A 44 13.49 4.84 -17.36
CA GLU A 44 13.47 4.35 -18.74
C GLU A 44 13.43 2.82 -18.80
N HIS A 45 14.27 2.15 -18.02
CA HIS A 45 14.32 0.69 -17.97
C HIS A 45 12.98 0.09 -17.50
N PHE A 46 12.35 0.70 -16.50
CA PHE A 46 11.07 0.24 -15.94
C PHE A 46 9.83 0.81 -16.64
N LYS A 47 9.97 1.47 -17.81
CA LYS A 47 8.83 1.74 -18.69
C LYS A 47 8.29 0.47 -19.32
N GLU A 48 9.19 -0.39 -19.78
CA GLU A 48 8.85 -1.68 -20.39
C GLU A 48 8.80 -2.81 -19.36
N GLY A 49 9.49 -2.63 -18.23
CA GLY A 49 9.51 -3.55 -17.09
C GLY A 49 8.58 -3.14 -15.94
N ARG A 50 8.70 -3.85 -14.82
CA ARG A 50 8.05 -3.49 -13.56
C ARG A 50 9.02 -3.58 -12.40
N PHE A 51 9.09 -2.51 -11.62
CA PHE A 51 9.87 -2.45 -10.39
C PHE A 51 8.94 -2.45 -9.18
N VAL A 52 9.27 -3.25 -8.18
CA VAL A 52 8.66 -3.22 -6.85
C VAL A 52 9.79 -3.28 -5.84
N HIS A 53 9.86 -2.30 -4.95
CA HIS A 53 10.90 -2.26 -3.95
C HIS A 53 10.76 -3.44 -2.95
N PRO A 54 11.85 -4.14 -2.56
CA PRO A 54 11.77 -5.30 -1.68
C PRO A 54 11.04 -5.05 -0.36
N SER A 55 11.19 -3.86 0.23
CA SER A 55 10.50 -3.48 1.47
C SER A 55 8.98 -3.33 1.33
N ALA A 56 8.45 -3.24 0.11
CA ALA A 56 7.01 -3.23 -0.14
C ALA A 56 6.41 -4.63 -0.31
N LEU A 57 7.25 -5.67 -0.36
CA LEU A 57 6.79 -7.04 -0.49
C LEU A 57 6.35 -7.59 0.87
N PHE A 58 5.09 -8.02 0.94
CA PHE A 58 4.56 -8.77 2.08
C PHE A 58 5.01 -10.23 1.98
N ALA A 59 6.24 -10.50 2.44
CA ALA A 59 6.82 -11.85 2.43
C ALA A 59 7.09 -12.32 3.88
N PRO A 60 6.13 -13.01 4.51
CA PRO A 60 6.39 -13.71 5.77
C PRO A 60 7.53 -14.71 5.58
N THR A 61 8.35 -14.92 6.62
CA THR A 61 9.35 -16.00 6.58
C THR A 61 8.65 -17.36 6.43
N PRO A 62 9.29 -18.35 5.80
CA PRO A 62 8.71 -19.68 5.61
C PRO A 62 8.22 -20.29 6.94
N GLU A 63 9.00 -20.13 8.00
CA GLU A 63 8.69 -20.62 9.36
C GLU A 63 7.41 -19.98 9.93
N LYS A 64 7.25 -18.66 9.75
CA LYS A 64 6.07 -17.93 10.19
C LYS A 64 4.84 -18.36 9.40
N LEU A 65 5.01 -18.60 8.11
CA LEU A 65 3.94 -19.09 7.23
C LEU A 65 3.50 -20.50 7.63
N THR A 66 4.43 -21.43 7.84
CA THR A 66 4.11 -22.81 8.28
C THR A 66 3.42 -22.83 9.64
N SER A 67 3.90 -22.02 10.59
CA SER A 67 3.28 -21.91 11.91
C SER A 67 1.85 -21.39 11.82
N TRP A 68 1.62 -20.37 11.00
CA TRP A 68 0.28 -19.81 10.77
C TRP A 68 -0.66 -20.82 10.10
N LEU A 69 -0.18 -21.57 9.10
CA LEU A 69 -0.96 -22.63 8.44
C LEU A 69 -1.36 -23.74 9.42
N LYS A 70 -0.43 -24.18 10.28
CA LYS A 70 -0.72 -25.19 11.30
C LYS A 70 -1.77 -24.71 12.32
N MET A 71 -1.72 -23.43 12.69
CA MET A 71 -2.67 -22.86 13.65
C MET A 71 -4.09 -22.74 13.08
N ASN A 72 -4.20 -22.50 11.77
CA ASN A 72 -5.47 -22.35 11.05
C ASN A 72 -5.88 -23.59 10.26
N GLU A 73 -5.20 -24.72 10.45
CA GLU A 73 -5.62 -25.97 9.85
C GLU A 73 -7.03 -26.29 10.36
N ALA A 74 -7.99 -26.37 9.43
CA ALA A 74 -9.38 -26.66 9.77
C ALA A 74 -9.41 -27.97 10.54
N ARG A 75 -9.72 -27.88 11.84
CA ARG A 75 -10.01 -29.07 12.64
C ARG A 75 -11.21 -29.68 11.97
N GLN A 76 -11.05 -30.84 11.34
CA GLN A 76 -12.17 -31.62 10.84
C GLN A 76 -13.07 -31.83 12.06
N GLN A 77 -14.19 -31.10 12.07
CA GLN A 77 -15.24 -31.35 13.03
C GLN A 77 -15.71 -32.77 12.71
N PRO A 78 -15.74 -33.69 13.70
CA PRO A 78 -16.36 -34.98 13.46
C PRO A 78 -17.74 -34.69 12.87
N GLU A 79 -18.06 -35.39 11.78
CA GLU A 79 -19.36 -35.35 11.11
C GLU A 79 -20.49 -35.45 12.14
N ASP A 80 -20.97 -34.28 12.57
CA ASP A 80 -22.09 -34.14 13.49
C ASP A 80 -23.33 -34.35 12.63
N ASP A 81 -23.89 -35.56 12.69
CA ASP A 81 -25.18 -35.94 12.11
C ASP A 81 -26.35 -35.29 12.88
N GLY A 82 -26.24 -33.99 13.15
CA GLY A 82 -27.11 -33.22 14.03
C GLY A 82 -27.52 -31.91 13.38
N THR A 83 -28.69 -31.91 12.76
CA THR A 83 -29.51 -30.78 12.26
C THR A 83 -29.03 -29.36 12.63
N PRO A 84 -28.81 -28.45 11.66
CA PRO A 84 -28.46 -27.06 11.97
C PRO A 84 -29.68 -26.35 12.59
N ALA A 85 -29.57 -26.01 13.88
CA ALA A 85 -30.47 -25.03 14.48
C ALA A 85 -30.18 -23.65 13.86
N HIS A 86 -31.19 -23.14 13.18
CA HIS A 86 -31.34 -21.78 12.65
C HIS A 86 -30.56 -20.74 13.49
N GLN A 87 -29.43 -20.27 12.99
CA GLN A 87 -28.79 -19.04 13.46
C GLN A 87 -29.02 -17.99 12.40
N ASP A 88 -30.18 -17.33 12.49
CA ASP A 88 -30.50 -16.16 11.70
C ASP A 88 -30.76 -15.01 12.67
N GLU A 89 -29.68 -14.41 13.20
CA GLU A 89 -29.70 -13.05 13.74
C GLU A 89 -28.32 -12.42 13.48
N LEU A 90 -28.14 -11.90 12.26
CA LEU A 90 -27.14 -10.88 11.99
C LEU A 90 -27.50 -9.65 12.84
N ASP A 91 -26.89 -9.53 14.02
CA ASP A 91 -26.87 -8.29 14.79
C ASP A 91 -26.05 -7.28 13.98
N GLY A 92 -26.78 -6.55 13.13
CA GLY A 92 -26.24 -5.52 12.26
C GLY A 92 -25.67 -4.43 13.13
N ASP A 93 -24.34 -4.33 13.15
CA ASP A 93 -23.56 -3.24 13.71
C ASP A 93 -24.15 -1.91 13.19
N ALA A 94 -24.98 -1.29 14.03
CA ALA A 94 -25.63 -0.04 13.73
C ALA A 94 -24.52 1.00 13.58
N ILE A 95 -24.35 1.51 12.36
CA ILE A 95 -23.48 2.65 12.07
C ILE A 95 -24.01 3.81 12.90
N ILE A 96 -23.38 4.09 14.03
CA ILE A 96 -23.61 5.30 14.80
C ILE A 96 -22.97 6.42 13.99
N GLU A 97 -23.79 7.16 13.23
CA GLU A 97 -23.36 8.44 12.66
C GLU A 97 -22.93 9.36 13.82
N PRO A 98 -21.69 9.88 13.82
CA PRO A 98 -21.32 10.93 14.75
C PRO A 98 -22.15 12.18 14.40
N ALA A 99 -22.80 12.76 15.41
CA ALA A 99 -23.53 14.01 15.29
C ALA A 99 -22.65 15.06 14.58
N HIS A 100 -23.14 15.57 13.46
CA HIS A 100 -22.50 16.65 12.72
C HIS A 100 -22.92 17.99 13.34
N ASP A 101 -22.24 18.39 14.41
CA ASP A 101 -22.35 19.72 15.01
C ASP A 101 -21.09 20.55 14.74
N TYR A 102 -21.00 21.11 13.53
CA TYR A 102 -20.34 22.40 13.39
C TYR A 102 -21.01 23.25 12.32
N VAL A 103 -21.70 24.27 12.81
CA VAL A 103 -22.15 25.46 12.11
C VAL A 103 -20.97 26.21 11.50
N GLY A 104 -21.10 26.60 10.24
CA GLY A 104 -20.11 27.43 9.55
C GLY A 104 -20.66 27.91 8.20
N ASP A 105 -21.84 28.52 8.23
CA ASP A 105 -22.31 29.41 7.17
C ASP A 105 -21.66 30.77 7.39
N ASP A 106 -20.74 31.16 6.50
CA ASP A 106 -20.61 32.54 6.01
C ASP A 106 -19.71 32.53 4.76
N ASP A 107 -20.32 32.27 3.61
CA ASP A 107 -19.83 32.79 2.34
C ASP A 107 -20.15 34.29 2.30
N ALA A 108 -19.17 35.15 2.55
CA ALA A 108 -19.28 36.56 2.17
C ALA A 108 -17.93 37.13 1.73
N GLU A 109 -17.83 37.29 0.41
CA GLU A 109 -16.86 38.14 -0.25
C GLU A 109 -16.72 39.53 0.40
N GLY A 110 -15.50 40.06 0.38
CA GLY A 110 -15.28 41.50 0.36
C GLY A 110 -14.13 41.93 1.23
N PHE A 111 -12.99 42.28 0.61
CA PHE A 111 -12.50 43.65 0.63
C PHE A 111 -11.34 43.77 -0.35
N ARG A 112 -11.63 44.44 -1.48
CA ARG A 112 -10.64 45.03 -2.38
C ARG A 112 -9.86 46.13 -1.64
N GLU A 113 -8.57 46.22 -1.97
CA GLU A 113 -7.85 47.46 -2.32
C GLU A 113 -7.82 48.64 -1.32
N ALA A 114 -6.62 49.03 -0.84
CA ALA A 114 -6.00 50.36 -1.07
C ALA A 114 -4.85 50.68 -0.08
N ALA A 115 -3.75 51.17 -0.66
CA ALA A 115 -2.73 52.15 -0.21
C ALA A 115 -2.31 52.27 1.28
N GLU A 116 -1.00 52.17 1.55
CA GLU A 116 -0.07 53.32 1.77
C GLU A 116 1.40 52.88 1.66
#